data_AF-A0A396NID9-F1
#
_entry.id   AF-A0A396NID9-F1
#
_cell.length_a   1.000
_cell.length_b   1.000
_cell.length_c   1.000
_cell.angle_alpha   90.00
_cell.angle_beta   90.00
_cell.angle_gamma   90.00
#
_symmetry.space_group_name_H-M   'P 1'
#
loop_
_entity.id
_entity.type
_entity.pdbx_description
1 polymer ?
#
loop_
_entity_poly.entity_id
_entity_poly.type
_entity_poly.pdbx_seq_one_letter_code
_entity_poly.pdbx_strand_id
1 'polypeptide(L)'
;MSENTVYTLAKTLQKTDGLEKDFAQMLSALRDTVEKEYLLKIRSAANAETAFAKEHPPKEVTLLRALSAFMDEGGRAQLDRMTKGLMFLHTLQHVQRGVADFSEGNLLAARSAEGGAPEDLPSAQSARMAGLLLTLALAEQF
;
A
#
# COMPACT_ATOMS: atom_id res chain seq x y z
N MET A 1 -2.39 -59.44 15.27
CA MET A 1 -2.53 -58.25 16.14
C MET A 1 -2.88 -57.08 15.24
N SER A 2 -4.16 -56.76 15.09
CA SER A 2 -4.61 -55.61 14.28
C SER A 2 -4.25 -54.35 15.04
N GLU A 3 -3.33 -53.55 14.49
CA GLU A 3 -3.07 -52.21 15.02
C GLU A 3 -4.38 -51.44 15.10
N ASN A 4 -4.77 -51.10 16.32
CA ASN A 4 -6.05 -50.47 16.59
C ASN A 4 -5.94 -49.03 16.11
N THR A 5 -6.37 -48.77 14.88
CA THR A 5 -6.35 -47.47 14.19
C THR A 5 -7.01 -46.36 15.01
N VAL A 6 -7.98 -46.73 15.85
CA VAL A 6 -8.67 -45.83 16.78
C VAL A 6 -7.73 -45.37 17.91
N TYR A 7 -6.83 -46.24 18.37
CA TYR A 7 -5.84 -45.92 19.41
C TYR A 7 -4.73 -45.00 18.87
N THR A 8 -4.26 -45.23 17.65
CA THR A 8 -3.31 -44.32 16.98
C THR A 8 -3.93 -42.96 16.69
N LEU A 9 -5.18 -42.91 16.23
CA LEU A 9 -5.92 -41.65 16.03
C LEU A 9 -6.16 -40.89 17.33
N ALA A 10 -6.55 -41.58 18.41
CA ALA A 10 -6.71 -40.96 19.73
C ALA A 10 -5.38 -40.40 20.25
N LYS A 11 -4.26 -41.11 20.03
CA LYS A 11 -2.92 -40.68 20.44
C LYS A 11 -2.38 -39.51 19.60
N THR A 12 -2.77 -39.39 18.32
CA THR A 12 -2.46 -38.22 17.49
C THR A 12 -3.32 -37.02 17.82
N LEU A 13 -4.61 -37.22 18.15
CA LEU A 13 -5.51 -36.16 18.60
C LEU A 13 -5.16 -35.67 20.01
N GLN A 14 -4.55 -36.51 20.86
CA GLN A 14 -4.03 -36.09 22.16
C GLN A 14 -2.72 -35.28 22.05
N LYS A 15 -2.07 -35.26 20.87
CA LYS A 15 -0.92 -34.41 20.54
C LYS A 15 -1.35 -33.07 19.91
N THR A 16 -2.51 -32.54 20.31
CA THR A 16 -3.03 -31.23 19.88
C THR A 16 -2.08 -30.06 20.14
N ASP A 17 -1.17 -30.17 21.12
CA ASP A 17 -0.12 -29.16 21.35
C ASP A 17 0.82 -28.97 20.14
N GLY A 18 1.03 -30.02 19.36
CA GLY A 18 1.81 -29.95 18.12
C GLY A 18 1.06 -29.23 17.01
N LEU A 19 -0.23 -29.54 16.85
CA LEU A 19 -1.09 -28.87 15.87
C LEU A 19 -1.25 -27.38 16.16
N GLU A 20 -1.49 -26.98 17.42
CA GLU A 20 -1.57 -25.57 17.77
C GLU A 20 -0.28 -24.82 17.47
N LYS A 21 0.87 -25.44 17.75
CA LYS A 21 2.18 -24.88 17.42
C LYS A 21 2.42 -24.78 15.93
N ASP A 22 2.04 -25.81 15.17
CA ASP A 22 2.16 -25.84 13.71
C ASP A 22 1.22 -24.79 13.06
N PHE A 23 0.01 -24.60 13.59
CA PHE A 23 -0.90 -23.53 13.19
C PHE A 23 -0.35 -22.15 13.53
N ALA A 24 0.21 -21.96 14.73
CA ALA A 24 0.85 -20.70 15.10
C ALA A 24 2.05 -20.39 14.20
N GLN A 25 2.85 -21.39 13.84
CA GLN A 25 3.96 -21.25 12.90
C GLN A 25 3.48 -20.94 11.48
N MET A 26 2.43 -21.61 10.99
CA MET A 26 1.81 -21.29 9.70
C MET A 26 1.26 -19.86 9.68
N LEU A 27 0.55 -19.43 10.73
CA LEU A 27 0.02 -18.07 10.83
C LEU A 27 1.14 -17.02 10.91
N SER A 28 2.22 -17.32 11.63
CA SER A 28 3.40 -16.45 11.69
C SER A 28 4.08 -16.35 10.32
N ALA A 29 4.27 -17.48 9.63
CA ALA A 29 4.85 -17.49 8.30
C ALA A 29 3.97 -16.74 7.29
N LEU A 30 2.65 -16.94 7.34
CA LEU A 30 1.70 -16.21 6.50
C LEU A 30 1.77 -14.71 6.78
N ARG A 31 1.81 -14.31 8.06
CA ARG A 31 1.97 -12.90 8.44
C ARG A 31 3.27 -12.34 7.86
N ASP A 32 4.39 -13.02 8.04
CA ASP A 32 5.70 -12.58 7.55
C ASP A 32 5.72 -12.45 6.02
N THR A 33 5.08 -13.38 5.31
CA THR A 33 4.94 -13.31 3.86
C THR A 33 4.05 -12.14 3.45
N VAL A 34 2.90 -11.95 4.10
CA VAL A 34 2.01 -10.80 3.83
C VAL A 34 2.74 -9.48 4.08
N GLU A 35 3.48 -9.39 5.18
CA GLU A 35 4.23 -8.20 5.56
C GLU A 35 5.35 -7.90 4.55
N LYS A 36 6.15 -8.90 4.20
CA LYS A 36 7.29 -8.72 3.28
C LYS A 36 6.88 -8.54 1.83
N GLU A 37 5.86 -9.26 1.37
CA GLU A 37 5.54 -9.32 -0.04
C GLU A 37 4.51 -8.27 -0.45
N TYR A 38 3.58 -7.91 0.43
CA TYR A 38 2.50 -6.98 0.11
C TYR A 38 2.67 -5.64 0.84
N LEU A 39 2.83 -5.64 2.17
CA LEU A 39 2.92 -4.38 2.92
C LEU A 39 4.17 -3.57 2.58
N LEU A 40 5.33 -4.22 2.43
CA LEU A 40 6.54 -3.53 1.99
C LEU A 40 6.40 -2.94 0.57
N LYS A 41 5.77 -3.65 -0.37
CA LYS A 41 5.56 -3.14 -1.73
C LYS A 41 4.60 -1.95 -1.73
N ILE A 42 3.50 -2.02 -0.97
CA ILE A 42 2.54 -0.91 -0.84
C ILE A 42 3.23 0.31 -0.21
N ARG A 43 4.02 0.12 0.85
CA ARG A 43 4.79 1.21 1.48
C ARG A 43 5.86 1.79 0.56
N SER A 44 6.54 0.94 -0.21
CA SER A 44 7.50 1.37 -1.23
C SER A 44 6.83 2.23 -2.29
N ALA A 45 5.67 1.82 -2.79
CA ALA A 45 4.90 2.58 -3.77
C ALA A 45 4.41 3.92 -3.19
N ALA A 46 3.90 3.92 -1.96
CA ALA A 46 3.55 5.15 -1.25
C ALA A 46 4.77 6.09 -1.09
N ASN A 47 5.94 5.55 -0.74
CA ASN A 47 7.18 6.33 -0.66
C ASN A 47 7.60 6.93 -2.00
N ALA A 48 7.44 6.18 -3.11
CA ALA A 48 7.72 6.68 -4.45
C ALA A 48 6.76 7.82 -4.84
N GLU A 49 5.46 7.68 -4.54
CA GLU A 49 4.45 8.71 -4.78
C GLU A 49 4.70 9.98 -3.94
N THR A 50 5.11 9.83 -2.67
CA THR A 50 5.48 10.99 -1.85
C THR A 50 6.76 11.67 -2.32
N ALA A 51 7.75 10.90 -2.82
CA ALA A 51 8.95 11.46 -3.43
C ALA A 51 8.62 12.24 -4.70
N PHE A 52 7.80 11.67 -5.58
CA PHE A 52 7.34 12.31 -6.81
C PHE A 52 6.63 13.65 -6.53
N ALA A 53 5.72 13.70 -5.55
CA ALA A 53 5.06 14.94 -5.19
C ALA A 53 5.98 15.99 -4.53
N LYS A 54 7.09 15.57 -3.91
CA LYS A 54 8.11 16.49 -3.40
C LYS A 54 8.95 17.08 -4.54
N GLU A 55 9.27 16.28 -5.55
CA GLU A 55 10.00 16.71 -6.75
C GLU A 55 9.15 17.58 -7.68
N HIS A 56 7.85 17.30 -7.74
CA HIS A 56 6.86 18.03 -8.54
C HIS A 56 5.76 18.63 -7.65
N PRO A 57 6.09 19.65 -6.82
CA PRO A 57 5.10 20.29 -5.98
C PRO A 57 4.05 21.03 -6.82
N PRO A 58 2.77 21.00 -6.40
CA PRO A 58 1.73 21.75 -7.08
C PRO A 58 2.01 23.27 -7.00
N LYS A 59 1.51 24.03 -7.97
CA LYS A 59 1.78 25.47 -8.09
C LYS A 59 1.39 26.22 -6.82
N GLU A 60 0.29 25.81 -6.20
CA GLU A 60 -0.24 26.32 -4.95
C GLU A 60 0.77 26.17 -3.81
N VAL A 61 1.44 25.01 -3.71
CA VAL A 61 2.49 24.77 -2.70
C VAL A 61 3.71 25.67 -2.93
N THR A 62 4.13 25.84 -4.18
CA THR A 62 5.22 26.74 -4.52
C THR A 62 4.89 28.19 -4.15
N LEU A 63 3.66 28.63 -4.39
CA LEU A 63 3.20 29.97 -4.03
C LEU A 63 3.11 30.16 -2.51
N LEU A 64 2.56 29.19 -1.77
CA LEU A 64 2.53 29.26 -0.30
C LEU A 64 3.94 29.27 0.31
N ARG A 65 4.89 28.53 -0.26
CA ARG A 65 6.31 28.59 0.13
C ARG A 65 6.90 29.98 -0.13
N ALA A 66 6.59 30.62 -1.26
CA ALA A 66 7.06 31.97 -1.54
C ALA A 66 6.47 33.01 -0.55
N LEU A 67 5.20 32.85 -0.18
CA LEU A 67 4.53 33.69 0.80
C LEU A 67 5.06 33.49 2.23
N SER A 68 5.61 32.30 2.54
CA SER A 68 6.17 32.02 3.88
C SER A 68 7.32 32.96 4.28
N ALA A 69 8.06 33.50 3.30
CA ALA A 69 9.15 34.45 3.53
C ALA A 69 8.66 35.80 4.10
N PHE A 70 7.38 36.14 3.90
CA PHE A 70 6.77 37.40 4.32
C PHE A 70 5.91 37.27 5.59
N MET A 71 5.83 36.08 6.17
CA MET A 71 4.95 35.78 7.32
C MET A 71 5.74 35.69 8.63
N ASP A 72 5.05 35.96 9.73
CA ASP A 72 5.51 35.75 11.10
C ASP A 72 5.55 34.25 11.46
N GLU A 73 6.13 33.88 12.62
CA GLU A 73 6.26 32.47 13.02
C GLU A 73 4.92 31.73 13.11
N GLY A 74 3.87 32.42 13.57
CA GLY A 74 2.51 31.88 13.61
C GLY A 74 1.95 31.61 12.20
N GLY A 75 2.09 32.59 11.30
CA GLY A 75 1.70 32.46 9.91
C GLY A 75 2.50 31.38 9.15
N ARG A 76 3.81 31.25 9.40
CA ARG A 76 4.65 30.20 8.82
C ARG A 76 4.20 28.81 9.24
N ALA A 77 3.86 28.62 10.52
CA ALA A 77 3.34 27.34 11.00
C ALA A 77 1.98 26.99 10.39
N GLN A 78 1.13 27.98 10.11
CA GLN A 78 -0.14 27.77 9.42
C GLN A 78 0.08 27.42 7.93
N LEU A 79 0.97 28.14 7.24
CA LEU A 79 1.31 27.86 5.84
C LEU A 79 1.97 26.49 5.66
N ASP A 80 2.79 26.04 6.61
CA ASP A 80 3.37 24.70 6.58
C ASP A 80 2.31 23.61 6.67
N ARG A 81 1.29 23.77 7.54
CA ARG A 81 0.14 22.86 7.61
C ARG A 81 -0.66 22.85 6.30
N MET A 82 -0.92 24.03 5.72
CA MET A 82 -1.61 24.13 4.43
C MET A 82 -0.81 23.48 3.30
N THR A 83 0.52 23.66 3.31
CA THR A 83 1.44 23.04 2.36
C THR A 83 1.41 21.52 2.45
N LYS A 84 1.47 20.96 3.67
CA LYS A 84 1.35 19.51 3.90
C LYS A 84 0.00 18.97 3.43
N GLY A 85 -1.09 19.63 3.78
CA GLY A 85 -2.44 19.23 3.35
C GLY A 85 -2.60 19.26 1.82
N LEU A 86 -2.08 20.29 1.15
CA LEU A 86 -2.13 20.39 -0.30
C LEU A 86 -1.25 19.34 -1.00
N MET A 87 -0.05 19.06 -0.46
CA MET A 87 0.78 17.97 -0.98
C MET A 87 0.08 16.61 -0.84
N PHE A 88 -0.59 16.35 0.29
CA PHE A 88 -1.38 15.15 0.50
C PHE A 88 -2.57 15.04 -0.47
N LEU A 89 -3.32 16.12 -0.68
CA LEU A 89 -4.41 16.11 -1.66
C LEU A 89 -3.90 15.91 -3.09
N HIS A 90 -2.74 16.49 -3.42
CA HIS A 90 -2.12 16.33 -4.73
C HIS A 90 -1.66 14.88 -4.99
N THR A 91 -1.02 14.23 -4.00
CA THR A 91 -0.65 12.81 -4.11
C THR A 91 -1.88 11.93 -4.26
N LEU A 92 -2.94 12.16 -3.48
CA LEU A 92 -4.19 11.41 -3.62
C LEU A 92 -4.83 11.55 -5.00
N GLN A 93 -4.86 12.76 -5.55
CA GLN A 93 -5.37 12.98 -6.90
C GLN A 93 -4.53 12.26 -7.97
N HIS A 94 -3.20 12.22 -7.80
CA HIS A 94 -2.31 11.50 -8.71
C HIS A 94 -2.61 10.00 -8.71
N VAL A 95 -2.75 9.40 -7.52
CA VAL A 95 -3.09 7.98 -7.34
C VAL A 95 -4.47 7.66 -7.90
N GLN A 96 -5.47 8.51 -7.65
CA GLN A 96 -6.83 8.31 -8.17
C GLN A 96 -6.90 8.39 -9.69
N ARG A 97 -6.13 9.31 -10.32
CA ARG A 97 -6.01 9.36 -11.78
C ARG A 97 -5.37 8.08 -12.32
N GLY A 98 -4.29 7.61 -11.71
CA GLY A 98 -3.68 6.33 -12.09
C GLY A 98 -4.68 5.17 -12.04
N VAL A 99 -5.48 5.06 -10.96
CA VAL A 99 -6.51 4.02 -10.83
C VAL A 99 -7.63 4.18 -11.87
N ALA A 100 -8.05 5.42 -12.17
CA ALA A 100 -9.06 5.70 -13.18
C ALA A 100 -8.58 5.35 -14.59
N ASP A 101 -7.34 5.71 -14.94
CA ASP A 101 -6.70 5.40 -16.21
C ASP A 101 -6.59 3.88 -16.44
N PHE A 102 -6.32 3.11 -15.37
CA PHE A 102 -6.38 1.65 -15.40
C PHE A 102 -7.82 1.11 -15.56
N SER A 103 -8.81 1.71 -14.89
CA SER A 103 -10.22 1.29 -14.95
C SER A 103 -10.88 1.61 -16.30
N GLU A 104 -10.44 2.64 -17.00
CA GLU A 104 -10.98 3.09 -18.30
C GLU A 104 -10.33 2.38 -19.49
N GLY A 105 -9.45 1.41 -19.26
CA GLY A 105 -8.83 0.63 -20.32
C GLY A 105 -7.70 1.36 -21.05
N ASN A 106 -7.17 2.45 -20.48
CA ASN A 106 -5.99 3.17 -20.99
C ASN A 106 -4.69 2.41 -20.65
N LEU A 107 -4.71 1.10 -20.92
CA LEU A 107 -3.71 0.09 -20.58
C LEU A 107 -2.38 0.29 -21.31
N LEU A 108 -2.27 1.26 -22.22
CA LEU A 108 -1.06 1.53 -23.00
C LEU A 108 0.08 2.09 -22.15
N ALA A 109 -0.22 2.90 -21.12
CA ALA A 109 0.79 3.41 -20.19
C ALA A 109 1.27 2.31 -19.22
N ALA A 110 0.38 1.46 -18.75
CA ALA A 110 0.70 0.30 -17.90
C ALA A 110 1.48 -0.79 -18.64
N ARG A 111 1.13 -1.06 -19.91
CA ARG A 111 1.80 -2.02 -20.80
C ARG A 111 3.26 -1.66 -21.09
N SER A 112 3.57 -0.38 -21.14
CA SER A 112 4.90 0.11 -21.52
C SER A 112 5.93 -0.06 -20.41
N ALA A 113 5.49 -0.23 -19.15
CA ALA A 113 6.39 -0.37 -18.00
C ALA A 113 6.80 -1.83 -17.70
N GLU A 114 5.94 -2.82 -17.99
CA GLU A 114 6.20 -4.23 -17.62
C GLU A 114 6.42 -5.19 -18.79
N GLY A 115 6.14 -4.81 -20.05
CA GLY A 115 6.43 -5.65 -21.23
C GLY A 115 5.73 -7.03 -21.23
N GLY A 116 4.74 -7.23 -20.36
CA GLY A 116 4.06 -8.50 -20.12
C GLY A 116 2.90 -8.78 -21.08
N ALA A 117 2.62 -10.08 -21.26
CA ALA A 117 1.54 -10.60 -22.10
C ALA A 117 0.15 -10.15 -21.61
N PRO A 118 -0.87 -10.07 -22.48
CA PRO A 118 -2.20 -9.54 -22.15
C PRO A 118 -2.98 -10.30 -21.07
N GLU A 119 -2.52 -11.49 -20.65
CA GLU A 119 -3.17 -12.31 -19.61
C GLU A 119 -2.78 -11.91 -18.17
N ASP A 120 -1.72 -11.13 -17.96
CA ASP A 120 -1.24 -10.69 -16.63
C ASP A 120 -1.80 -9.32 -16.19
N LEU A 121 -2.74 -8.76 -16.94
CA LEU A 121 -3.28 -7.44 -16.62
C LEU A 121 -4.17 -7.50 -15.37
N PRO A 122 -3.90 -6.68 -14.33
CA PRO A 122 -4.68 -6.70 -13.10
C PRO A 122 -6.14 -6.30 -13.37
N SER A 123 -7.08 -6.99 -12.73
CA SER A 123 -8.51 -6.66 -12.84
C SER A 123 -8.77 -5.22 -12.37
N ALA A 124 -9.81 -4.57 -12.92
CA ALA A 124 -10.21 -3.23 -12.49
C ALA A 124 -10.55 -3.16 -10.97
N GLN A 125 -11.00 -4.28 -10.39
CA GLN A 125 -11.23 -4.40 -8.95
C GLN A 125 -9.90 -4.42 -8.17
N SER A 126 -8.89 -5.15 -8.66
CA SER A 126 -7.55 -5.18 -8.07
C SER A 126 -6.89 -3.81 -8.11
N ALA A 127 -7.01 -3.07 -9.21
CA ALA A 127 -6.50 -1.70 -9.33
C ALA A 127 -7.18 -0.74 -8.34
N ARG A 128 -8.50 -0.85 -8.16
CA ARG A 128 -9.24 -0.06 -7.16
C ARG A 128 -8.80 -0.39 -5.73
N MET A 129 -8.62 -1.67 -5.41
CA MET A 129 -8.11 -2.07 -4.09
C MET A 129 -6.69 -1.57 -3.85
N ALA A 130 -5.81 -1.67 -4.84
CA ALA A 130 -4.45 -1.13 -4.75
C ALA A 130 -4.47 0.38 -4.50
N GLY A 131 -5.33 1.13 -5.20
CA GLY A 131 -5.53 2.55 -4.97
C GLY A 131 -5.97 2.89 -3.54
N LEU A 132 -6.92 2.11 -2.99
CA LEU A 132 -7.39 2.29 -1.61
C LEU A 132 -6.29 1.96 -0.59
N LEU A 133 -5.56 0.86 -0.78
CA LEU A 133 -4.45 0.47 0.11
C LEU A 133 -3.32 1.50 0.07
N LEU A 134 -3.01 2.04 -1.10
CA LEU A 134 -2.00 3.06 -1.27
C LEU A 134 -2.45 4.40 -0.67
N THR A 135 -3.73 4.74 -0.78
CA THR A 135 -4.35 5.89 -0.09
C THR A 135 -4.23 5.76 1.43
N LEU A 136 -4.52 4.58 1.99
CA LEU A 136 -4.37 4.31 3.43
C LEU A 136 -2.90 4.42 3.87
N ALA A 137 -1.97 3.87 3.08
CA ALA A 137 -0.55 3.97 3.37
C ALA A 137 -0.03 5.42 3.31
N LEU A 138 -0.53 6.23 2.38
CA LEU A 138 -0.19 7.66 2.29
C LEU A 138 -0.74 8.46 3.49
N ALA A 139 -1.91 8.10 4.00
CA ALA A 139 -2.49 8.77 5.17
C ALA A 139 -1.66 8.57 6.45
N GLU A 140 -0.88 7.49 6.55
CA GLU A 140 0.06 7.28 7.67
C GLU A 140 1.37 8.08 7.53
N GLN A 141 1.67 8.63 6.35
CA GLN A 141 2.98 9.24 6.03
C GLN A 141 3.01 10.77 6.06
N PHE A 142 1.85 11.45 6.03
CA PHE A 142 1.72 12.91 6.03
C PHE A 142 1.19 13.44 7.37
#